data_AF-A0A7H4Q294-F1
#
_entry.id   AF-A0A7H4Q294-F1
#
_cell.length_a   1.000
_cell.length_b   1.000
_cell.length_c   1.000
_cell.angle_alpha   90.00
_cell.angle_beta   90.00
_cell.angle_gamma   90.00
#
_symmetry.space_group_name_H-M   'P 1'
#
loop_
_entity.id
_entity.type
_entity.pdbx_description
1 polymer ?
#
loop_
_entity_poly.entity_id
_entity_poly.type
_entity_poly.pdbx_seq_one_letter_code
_entity_poly.pdbx_strand_id
1 'polypeptide(L)' 'MAQDASDTAATTAAPTKAQKKAANKAARKQARAKKNAELKKLEDAGYNPSQNDPNYPDNLQKAQKKVGAAQGASQ' A
#
# COMPACT_ATOMS: atom_id res chain seq x y z
N MET A 1 -30.11 -41.47 14.88
CA MET A 1 -30.43 -40.36 13.98
C MET A 1 -29.11 -39.83 13.46
N ALA A 2 -28.80 -40.14 12.19
CA ALA A 2 -27.54 -39.79 11.54
C ALA A 2 -27.62 -38.34 11.03
N GLN A 3 -26.58 -37.55 11.24
CA GLN A 3 -26.37 -36.29 10.55
C GLN A 3 -25.28 -36.51 9.50
N ASP A 4 -25.71 -36.74 8.27
CA ASP A 4 -24.93 -36.51 7.06
C ASP A 4 -25.46 -35.22 6.43
N ALA A 5 -24.59 -34.22 6.28
CA ALA A 5 -24.69 -33.16 5.27
C ALA A 5 -23.43 -32.29 5.37
N SER A 6 -22.38 -32.74 4.67
CA SER A 6 -21.65 -31.91 3.72
C SER A 6 -21.46 -30.43 4.07
N ASP A 7 -20.41 -30.12 4.82
CA ASP A 7 -19.59 -28.96 4.49
C ASP A 7 -18.19 -29.45 4.22
N THR A 8 -17.90 -29.47 2.93
CA THR A 8 -16.66 -29.82 2.29
C THR A 8 -15.49 -29.41 3.17
N ALA A 9 -14.77 -30.40 3.69
CA ALA A 9 -13.36 -30.24 4.00
C ALA A 9 -12.73 -29.69 2.73
N ALA A 10 -12.63 -28.36 2.62
CA ALA A 10 -11.92 -27.71 1.56
C ALA A 10 -10.48 -28.15 1.74
N THR A 11 -10.12 -29.25 1.08
CA THR A 11 -8.75 -29.54 0.70
C THR A 11 -8.34 -28.34 -0.12
N THR A 12 -7.82 -27.30 0.56
CA THR A 12 -7.19 -26.17 -0.08
C THR A 12 -5.97 -26.73 -0.76
N ALA A 13 -6.15 -27.24 -1.97
CA ALA A 13 -5.07 -27.62 -2.86
C ALA A 13 -4.10 -26.44 -2.86
N ALA A 14 -2.81 -26.72 -2.60
CA ALA A 14 -1.81 -25.69 -2.52
C ALA A 14 -1.91 -24.81 -3.79
N PRO A 15 -1.98 -23.49 -3.65
CA PRO A 15 -2.25 -22.64 -4.80
C PRO A 15 -1.16 -22.86 -5.84
N THR A 16 -1.58 -23.07 -7.08
CA THR A 16 -0.68 -23.25 -8.22
C THR A 16 0.27 -22.06 -8.33
N LYS A 17 1.44 -22.24 -8.96
CA LYS A 17 2.40 -21.15 -9.19
C LYS A 17 1.74 -19.93 -9.85
N ALA A 18 0.76 -20.16 -10.75
CA ALA A 18 -0.02 -19.12 -11.40
C ALA A 18 -0.92 -18.35 -10.41
N GLN A 19 -1.66 -19.06 -9.55
CA GLN A 19 -2.51 -18.45 -8.51
C GLN A 19 -1.70 -17.66 -7.50
N LYS A 20 -0.56 -18.20 -7.02
CA LYS A 20 0.37 -17.47 -6.14
C LYS A 20 0.89 -16.19 -6.80
N LYS A 21 1.26 -16.25 -8.09
CA LYS A 21 1.72 -15.07 -8.84
C LYS A 21 0.62 -14.01 -8.97
N ALA A 22 -0.63 -14.42 -9.22
CA ALA A 22 -1.77 -13.52 -9.30
C ALA A 22 -2.05 -12.82 -7.95
N ALA A 23 -2.10 -13.58 -6.86
CA ALA A 23 -2.28 -13.04 -5.51
C ALA A 23 -1.17 -12.05 -5.13
N ASN A 24 0.09 -12.41 -5.39
CA ASN A 24 1.22 -11.50 -5.16
C ASN A 24 1.14 -10.23 -6.02
N LYS A 25 0.67 -10.32 -7.27
CA LYS A 25 0.47 -9.14 -8.13
C LYS A 25 -0.61 -8.23 -7.56
N ALA A 26 -1.72 -8.78 -7.08
CA ALA A 26 -2.80 -8.02 -6.45
C ALA A 26 -2.31 -7.31 -5.18
N ALA A 27 -1.64 -8.04 -4.28
CA ALA A 27 -1.06 -7.46 -3.05
C ALA A 27 -0.06 -6.34 -3.36
N ARG A 28 0.83 -6.53 -4.35
CA ARG A 28 1.78 -5.49 -4.78
C ARG A 28 1.09 -4.27 -5.37
N LYS A 29 0.00 -4.43 -6.14
CA LYS A 29 -0.78 -3.30 -6.66
C LYS A 29 -1.40 -2.49 -5.51
N GLN A 30 -2.01 -3.17 -4.54
CA GLN A 30 -2.60 -2.51 -3.37
C GLN A 30 -1.54 -1.79 -2.53
N ALA A 31 -0.40 -2.43 -2.28
CA ALA A 31 0.72 -1.80 -1.55
C ALA A 31 1.25 -0.56 -2.28
N ARG A 32 1.39 -0.62 -3.62
CA ARG A 32 1.78 0.54 -4.43
C ARG A 32 0.74 1.64 -4.40
N ALA A 33 -0.55 1.31 -4.47
CA ALA A 33 -1.60 2.33 -4.40
C ALA A 33 -1.54 3.10 -3.07
N LYS A 34 -1.36 2.38 -1.94
CA LYS A 34 -1.16 3.00 -0.63
C LYS A 34 0.08 3.88 -0.59
N LYS A 35 1.24 3.35 -1.01
CA LYS A 35 2.51 4.10 -1.06
C LYS A 35 2.41 5.33 -1.96
N ASN A 36 1.78 5.22 -3.12
CA ASN A 36 1.65 6.31 -4.08
C ASN A 36 0.73 7.41 -3.56
N ALA A 37 -0.31 7.07 -2.79
CA ALA A 37 -1.18 8.07 -2.16
C ALA A 37 -0.40 8.90 -1.12
N GLU A 38 0.46 8.26 -0.32
CA GLU A 38 1.32 8.95 0.64
C GLU A 38 2.42 9.76 -0.07
N LEU A 39 3.06 9.19 -1.09
CA LEU A 39 4.03 9.88 -1.94
C LEU A 39 3.42 11.13 -2.56
N LYS A 40 2.21 11.06 -3.10
CA LYS A 40 1.54 12.21 -3.71
C LYS A 40 1.34 13.35 -2.72
N LYS A 41 0.97 13.06 -1.47
CA LYS A 41 0.86 14.09 -0.41
C LYS A 41 2.21 14.75 -0.11
N LEU A 42 3.29 13.96 -0.09
CA LEU A 42 4.64 14.49 0.11
C LEU A 42 5.11 15.30 -1.12
N GLU A 43 4.79 14.86 -2.34
CA GLU A 43 5.06 15.56 -3.59
C GLU A 43 4.31 16.89 -3.67
N ASP A 44 3.03 16.92 -3.32
CA ASP A 44 2.22 18.14 -3.22
C ASP A 44 2.80 19.11 -2.17
N ALA A 45 3.43 18.58 -1.13
CA ALA A 45 4.13 19.37 -0.13
C ALA A 45 5.53 19.86 -0.58
N GLY A 46 6.05 19.35 -1.70
CA GLY A 46 7.31 19.74 -2.33
C GLY A 46 8.43 18.69 -2.27
N TYR A 47 8.14 17.46 -1.85
CA TYR A 47 9.12 16.37 -1.79
C TYR A 47 9.00 15.42 -2.98
N ASN A 48 10.01 15.41 -3.84
CA ASN A 48 10.07 14.50 -4.98
C ASN A 48 11.32 13.60 -4.89
N PRO A 49 11.19 12.33 -4.46
CA PRO A 49 12.34 11.43 -4.33
C PRO A 49 12.86 10.90 -5.66
N SER A 50 12.11 11.08 -6.76
CA SER A 50 12.56 10.68 -8.09
C SER A 50 13.48 11.73 -8.72
N GLN A 51 13.40 12.98 -8.23
CA GLN A 51 14.27 14.07 -8.66
C GLN A 51 15.51 14.09 -7.78
N ASN A 52 16.67 14.26 -8.41
CA ASN A 52 17.91 14.49 -7.68
C ASN A 52 17.96 15.95 -7.21
N ASP A 53 17.14 16.27 -6.21
CA ASP A 53 16.96 17.63 -5.70
C ASP A 53 18.17 18.05 -4.83
N PRO A 54 18.82 19.19 -5.11
CA PRO A 54 19.92 19.71 -4.29
C PRO A 54 19.52 20.02 -2.84
N ASN A 55 18.23 20.30 -2.61
CA ASN A 55 17.69 20.64 -1.29
C ASN A 55 17.22 19.39 -0.52
N TYR A 56 17.56 18.19 -0.97
CA TYR A 56 17.41 16.99 -0.16
C TYR A 56 18.49 16.93 0.93
N PRO A 57 18.17 16.64 2.20
CA PRO A 57 16.90 16.15 2.74
C PRO A 57 15.94 17.22 3.29
N ASP A 58 16.25 18.52 3.24
CA ASP A 58 15.40 19.58 3.81
C ASP A 58 13.96 19.56 3.27
N ASN A 59 13.79 19.27 1.99
CA ASN A 59 12.48 19.14 1.36
C ASN A 59 11.64 18.00 1.95
N LEU A 60 12.26 16.91 2.40
CA LEU A 60 11.57 15.81 3.08
C LEU A 60 10.99 16.30 4.42
N GLN A 61 11.78 17.00 5.22
CA GLN A 61 11.34 17.49 6.53
C GLN A 61 10.25 18.55 6.38
N LYS A 62 10.35 19.43 5.39
CA LYS A 62 9.30 20.41 5.05
C LYS A 62 8.02 19.72 4.59
N ALA A 63 8.13 18.69 3.76
CA ALA A 63 6.98 17.92 3.30
C ALA A 63 6.30 17.19 4.44
N GLN A 64 7.06 16.53 5.32
CA GLN A 64 6.52 15.88 6.52
C GLN A 64 5.77 16.86 7.44
N LYS A 65 6.34 18.06 7.68
CA LYS A 65 5.67 19.10 8.47
C LYS A 65 4.36 19.56 7.83
N LYS A 66 4.35 19.81 6.51
CA LYS A 66 3.15 20.22 5.77
C LYS A 66 2.08 19.13 5.75
N VAL A 67 2.46 17.88 5.51
CA VAL A 67 1.52 16.74 5.53
C VAL A 67 0.95 16.53 6.93
N GLY A 68 1.79 16.59 7.97
CA GLY A 68 1.33 16.52 9.37
C GLY A 68 0.39 17.67 9.74
N ALA A 69 0.68 18.90 9.30
CA ALA A 69 -0.20 20.06 9.49
C ALA A 69 -1.53 19.90 8.72
N ALA A 70 -1.50 19.41 7.48
CA ALA A 70 -2.70 19.15 6.69
C ALA A 70 -3.58 18.03 7.28
N GLN A 71 -2.97 16.99 7.85
CA GLN A 71 -3.67 15.92 8.55
C GLN A 71 -4.25 16.39 9.90
N GLY A 72 -3.54 17.27 10.61
CA GLY A 72 -4.04 17.88 11.85
C GLY A 72 -5.16 18.90 11.62
N ALA A 73 -5.15 19.60 10.49
CA ALA A 73 -6.19 20.56 10.11
C ALA A 73 -7.47 19.92 9.56
N SER A 74 -7.52 18.58 9.41
CA SER A 74 -8.70 17.84 8.95
C SER A 74 -9.43 17.07 10.07
N GLN A 75 -9.20 17.46 11.34
CA GLN A 75 -9.96 17.02 12.52
C GLN A 75 -10.99 18.06 12.95
#